data_AF-A0A7S2H8K1-F1
#
_entry.id   AF-A0A7S2H8K1-F1
#
_cell.length_a   1.000
_cell.length_b   1.000
_cell.length_c   1.000
_cell.angle_alpha   90.00
_cell.angle_beta   90.00
_cell.angle_gamma   90.00
#
_symmetry.space_group_name_H-M   'P 1'
#
loop_
_entity.id
_entity.type
_entity.pdbx_description
1 polymer ?
#
loop_
_entity_poly.entity_id
_entity_poly.type
_entity_poly.pdbx_seq_one_letter_code
_entity_poly.pdbx_strand_id
1 'polypeptide(L)'
;MTDSAEWDLVDAAPVPSPLPPPPPPSLAAWLDSAGLLQSAAKIISVSGAEGVDDLLILSSEDIETIIAEANLKLVGGAKLRRALLELKKSRIGSSDNNSDYKSATDDTHAAPETSTGEAAAESLVQETEPFLQEAIAICIDRSGSMGAPFAELHLNIAGADGVAMTSSNKVVTERQRMEAVKAMFYAFRDRIESLGNGGTKSATHQIGLLQFDDKVETLLDLTPELDRFEAIVDDMKKRGTTAIYSAILEVARMLEPVFASSGSTDLRILVLTDGNSNCGVSPEEALSAVNKIGAVVDAIIVGDQPDSNLRKIVATTGGLCFQMASLGAGFELLESESVVSLKARRGGAPKPAHVERPPVDFGSIKVKDLSVAPPPVRPSVDAAAAAKLSRVIDVSTSVDVVDSMRVGAGTTTSALSKRVLKELRSVASKDSSIWLHSGEGVHLFPSESDLTVWRALIEGPKGSPFEGGVFSLSVRIPSDYPFKPPAVRFETPVYHCNVNDSGAICLSILAEAWSPANSVPRALEAVRMMLATPDTDNALRQWIAELTISYRRSGGSDTRYLDEARQRTAADASCSVEDWRKAWGGAAS
;
A
#
# COMPACT_ATOMS: atom_id res chain seq x y z
N MET A 1 -48.48 -32.53 -74.93
CA MET A 1 -47.21 -32.55 -75.69
C MET A 1 -46.66 -31.15 -75.67
N THR A 2 -45.45 -31.01 -75.13
CA THR A 2 -44.47 -29.92 -75.31
C THR A 2 -44.93 -28.49 -75.00
N ASP A 3 -44.51 -27.88 -73.89
CA ASP A 3 -43.19 -27.28 -73.62
C ASP A 3 -43.18 -25.78 -73.99
N SER A 4 -43.02 -24.91 -72.99
CA SER A 4 -42.59 -23.50 -73.10
C SER A 4 -42.34 -22.94 -71.70
N ALA A 5 -41.10 -22.55 -71.45
CA ALA A 5 -40.54 -22.08 -70.19
C ALA A 5 -40.97 -20.66 -69.80
N GLU A 6 -41.28 -20.45 -68.53
CA GLU A 6 -41.27 -19.16 -67.85
C GLU A 6 -40.09 -19.11 -66.86
N TRP A 7 -39.46 -17.94 -66.77
CA TRP A 7 -38.25 -17.68 -65.98
C TRP A 7 -38.62 -17.41 -64.52
N ASP A 8 -38.14 -18.25 -63.61
CA ASP A 8 -38.27 -18.07 -62.17
C ASP A 8 -37.35 -16.93 -61.66
N LEU A 9 -37.96 -16.01 -60.90
CA LEU A 9 -37.29 -14.97 -60.11
C LEU A 9 -36.53 -15.60 -58.95
N VAL A 10 -35.23 -15.32 -58.88
CA VAL A 10 -34.35 -15.64 -57.75
C VAL A 10 -34.62 -14.64 -56.64
N ASP A 11 -35.34 -15.05 -55.58
CA ASP A 11 -35.43 -14.29 -54.34
C ASP A 11 -34.24 -14.58 -53.42
N ALA A 12 -33.59 -13.50 -53.00
CA ALA A 12 -32.38 -13.51 -52.19
C ALA A 12 -32.62 -14.04 -50.77
N ALA A 13 -31.67 -14.82 -50.27
CA ALA A 13 -31.66 -15.31 -48.89
C ALA A 13 -31.67 -14.14 -47.87
N PRO A 14 -32.39 -14.25 -46.74
CA PRO A 14 -32.41 -13.21 -45.72
C PRO A 14 -31.04 -13.07 -45.05
N VAL A 15 -30.57 -11.82 -45.00
CA VAL A 15 -29.37 -11.39 -44.26
C VAL A 15 -29.56 -11.70 -42.77
N PRO A 16 -28.58 -12.31 -42.07
CA PRO A 16 -28.68 -12.54 -40.64
C PRO A 16 -28.71 -11.19 -39.90
N SER A 17 -29.70 -11.02 -39.02
CA SER A 17 -29.84 -9.87 -38.14
C SER A 17 -28.54 -9.63 -37.34
N PRO A 18 -28.13 -8.38 -37.11
CA PRO A 18 -26.99 -8.09 -36.24
C PRO A 18 -27.25 -8.69 -34.86
N LEU A 19 -26.24 -9.38 -34.32
CA LEU A 19 -26.27 -9.91 -32.95
C LEU A 19 -26.68 -8.78 -31.99
N PRO A 20 -27.60 -9.02 -31.05
CA PRO A 20 -27.94 -8.01 -30.06
C PRO A 20 -26.68 -7.62 -29.28
N PRO A 21 -26.56 -6.35 -28.86
CA PRO A 21 -25.47 -5.93 -27.98
C PRO A 21 -25.44 -6.84 -26.74
N PRO A 22 -24.25 -7.10 -26.16
CA PRO A 22 -24.16 -7.93 -24.96
C PRO A 22 -25.11 -7.36 -23.89
N PRO A 23 -25.85 -8.23 -23.16
CA PRO A 23 -26.73 -7.75 -22.10
C PRO A 23 -25.91 -6.92 -21.11
N PRO A 24 -26.50 -5.88 -20.49
CA PRO A 24 -25.83 -5.13 -19.45
C PRO A 24 -25.33 -6.12 -18.38
N PRO A 25 -24.14 -5.89 -17.77
CA PRO A 25 -23.66 -6.76 -16.72
C PRO A 25 -24.77 -6.86 -15.68
N SER A 26 -25.25 -8.08 -15.42
CA SER A 26 -26.26 -8.30 -14.40
C SER A 26 -25.73 -7.69 -13.10
N LEU A 27 -26.63 -7.18 -12.25
CA LEU A 27 -26.24 -6.61 -10.95
C LEU A 27 -25.32 -7.56 -10.16
N ALA A 28 -25.56 -8.86 -10.28
CA ALA A 28 -24.69 -9.92 -9.75
C ALA A 28 -23.28 -9.94 -10.38
N ALA A 29 -23.14 -9.78 -11.70
CA ALA A 29 -21.85 -9.72 -12.38
C ALA A 29 -21.06 -8.43 -12.05
N TRP A 30 -21.76 -7.32 -11.81
CA TRP A 30 -21.13 -6.09 -11.33
C TRP A 30 -20.67 -6.21 -9.86
N LEU A 31 -21.47 -6.84 -9.01
CA LEU A 31 -21.06 -7.14 -7.63
C LEU A 31 -19.91 -8.16 -7.60
N ASP A 32 -19.87 -9.11 -8.54
CA ASP A 32 -18.77 -10.07 -8.71
C ASP A 32 -17.46 -9.36 -9.08
N SER A 33 -17.49 -8.42 -10.03
CA SER A 33 -16.31 -7.63 -10.39
C SER A 33 -15.83 -6.69 -9.27
N ALA A 34 -16.70 -6.40 -8.29
CA ALA A 34 -16.36 -5.71 -7.05
C ALA A 34 -15.92 -6.67 -5.91
N GLY A 35 -15.80 -7.98 -6.17
CA GLY A 35 -15.39 -8.98 -5.19
C GLY A 35 -16.45 -9.30 -4.13
N LEU A 36 -17.74 -9.14 -4.46
CA LEU A 36 -18.90 -9.28 -3.56
C LEU A 36 -19.86 -10.42 -3.95
N LEU A 37 -19.45 -11.35 -4.83
CA LEU A 37 -20.31 -12.41 -5.37
C LEU A 37 -21.07 -13.21 -4.29
N GLN A 38 -20.38 -13.58 -3.20
CA GLN A 38 -20.96 -14.37 -2.10
C GLN A 38 -22.08 -13.64 -1.36
N SER A 39 -22.02 -12.31 -1.33
CA SER A 39 -23.01 -11.46 -0.68
C SER A 39 -23.99 -10.85 -1.68
N ALA A 40 -23.80 -11.08 -2.98
CA ALA A 40 -24.57 -10.43 -4.04
C ALA A 40 -26.08 -10.66 -3.88
N ALA A 41 -26.51 -11.90 -3.62
CA ALA A 41 -27.92 -12.22 -3.42
C ALA A 41 -28.54 -11.45 -2.22
N LYS A 42 -27.78 -11.27 -1.13
CA LYS A 42 -28.24 -10.53 0.04
C LYS A 42 -28.24 -9.03 -0.20
N ILE A 43 -27.17 -8.49 -0.77
CA ILE A 43 -27.07 -7.07 -1.16
C ILE A 43 -28.25 -6.70 -2.06
N ILE A 44 -28.52 -7.50 -3.10
CA ILE A 44 -29.64 -7.28 -4.02
C ILE A 44 -30.98 -7.34 -3.29
N SER A 45 -31.17 -8.31 -2.39
CA SER A 45 -32.42 -8.46 -1.64
C SER A 45 -32.70 -7.31 -0.67
N VAL A 46 -31.63 -6.74 -0.07
CA VAL A 46 -31.72 -5.67 0.93
C VAL A 46 -31.82 -4.30 0.25
N SER A 47 -31.05 -4.09 -0.82
CA SER A 47 -31.06 -2.83 -1.57
C SER A 47 -32.30 -2.67 -2.45
N GLY A 48 -33.01 -3.77 -2.76
CA GLY A 48 -34.15 -3.78 -3.67
C GLY A 48 -33.80 -3.36 -5.10
N ALA A 49 -32.51 -3.37 -5.46
CA ALA A 49 -32.03 -2.90 -6.75
C ALA A 49 -32.25 -3.97 -7.83
N GLU A 50 -32.83 -3.58 -8.96
CA GLU A 50 -33.02 -4.46 -10.12
C GLU A 50 -31.89 -4.28 -11.13
N GLY A 51 -31.23 -3.12 -11.11
CA GLY A 51 -30.04 -2.81 -11.92
C GLY A 51 -28.95 -2.06 -11.15
N VAL A 52 -27.76 -1.97 -11.77
CA VAL A 52 -26.61 -1.23 -11.22
C VAL A 52 -26.94 0.25 -11.03
N ASP A 53 -27.84 0.79 -11.86
CA ASP A 53 -28.25 2.19 -11.83
C ASP A 53 -29.07 2.55 -10.59
N ASP A 54 -29.83 1.61 -10.02
CA ASP A 54 -30.62 1.84 -8.81
C ASP A 54 -29.71 2.07 -7.60
N LEU A 55 -28.50 1.48 -7.63
CA LEU A 55 -27.50 1.66 -6.58
C LEU A 55 -26.90 3.08 -6.52
N LEU A 56 -27.07 3.89 -7.57
CA LEU A 56 -26.58 5.28 -7.60
C LEU A 56 -27.41 6.22 -6.72
N ILE A 57 -28.68 5.87 -6.50
CA ILE A 57 -29.65 6.68 -5.76
C ILE A 57 -29.46 6.50 -4.25
N LEU A 58 -28.75 5.44 -3.84
CA LEU A 58 -28.47 5.14 -2.44
C LEU A 58 -27.71 6.28 -1.75
N SER A 59 -28.30 6.76 -0.66
CA SER A 59 -27.65 7.68 0.27
C SER A 59 -26.56 6.95 1.07
N SER A 60 -25.73 7.71 1.79
CA SER A 60 -24.71 7.09 2.64
C SER A 60 -25.34 6.24 3.75
N GLU A 61 -26.53 6.60 4.22
CA GLU A 61 -27.30 5.86 5.24
C GLU A 61 -27.88 4.55 4.68
N ASP A 62 -28.34 4.54 3.43
CA ASP A 62 -28.82 3.32 2.77
C ASP A 62 -27.69 2.31 2.56
N ILE A 63 -26.49 2.80 2.23
CA ILE A 63 -25.30 1.95 2.08
C ILE A 63 -24.93 1.28 3.41
N GLU A 64 -24.99 2.00 4.52
CA GLU A 64 -24.75 1.43 5.85
C GLU A 64 -25.79 0.39 6.23
N THR A 65 -27.06 0.67 5.93
CA THR A 65 -28.17 -0.26 6.17
C THR A 65 -27.96 -1.56 5.38
N ILE A 66 -27.55 -1.45 4.11
CA ILE A 66 -27.24 -2.61 3.27
C ILE A 66 -26.06 -3.40 3.85
N ILE A 67 -25.00 -2.73 4.33
CA ILE A 67 -23.84 -3.39 4.93
C ILE A 67 -24.24 -4.17 6.18
N ALA A 68 -25.05 -3.56 7.06
CA ALA A 68 -25.51 -4.17 8.29
C ALA A 68 -26.45 -5.37 8.02
N GLU A 69 -27.48 -5.19 7.19
CA GLU A 69 -28.50 -6.23 6.96
C GLU A 69 -28.02 -7.35 6.03
N ALA A 70 -27.14 -7.06 5.08
CA ALA A 70 -26.48 -8.10 4.28
C ALA A 70 -25.38 -8.84 5.07
N ASN A 71 -25.13 -8.45 6.32
CA ASN A 71 -24.10 -8.97 7.21
C ASN A 71 -22.70 -8.95 6.56
N LEU A 72 -22.39 -7.83 5.89
CA LEU A 72 -21.09 -7.63 5.28
C LEU A 72 -20.06 -7.37 6.39
N LYS A 73 -19.06 -8.25 6.48
CA LYS A 73 -17.87 -8.02 7.34
C LYS A 73 -17.13 -6.77 6.87
N LEU A 74 -16.19 -6.29 7.70
CA LEU A 74 -15.39 -5.07 7.48
C LEU A 74 -14.93 -4.88 6.02
N VAL A 75 -14.35 -5.93 5.42
CA VAL A 75 -13.84 -5.92 4.04
C VAL A 75 -14.95 -5.86 3.01
N GLY A 76 -16.04 -6.62 3.19
CA GLY A 76 -17.20 -6.58 2.30
C GLY A 76 -17.88 -5.21 2.30
N GLY A 77 -17.96 -4.56 3.47
CA GLY A 77 -18.47 -3.19 3.58
C GLY A 77 -17.58 -2.18 2.86
N ALA A 78 -16.26 -2.26 3.05
CA ALA A 78 -15.29 -1.41 2.35
C ALA A 78 -15.33 -1.60 0.83
N LYS A 79 -15.42 -2.85 0.35
CA LYS A 79 -15.58 -3.19 -1.08
C LYS A 79 -16.85 -2.58 -1.66
N LEU A 80 -17.99 -2.67 -0.97
CA LEU A 80 -19.25 -2.09 -1.42
C LEU A 80 -19.19 -0.56 -1.51
N ARG A 81 -18.65 0.11 -0.49
CA ARG A 81 -18.47 1.58 -0.50
C ARG A 81 -17.60 2.04 -1.66
N ARG A 82 -16.47 1.36 -1.86
CA ARG A 82 -15.53 1.68 -2.95
C ARG A 82 -16.18 1.48 -4.32
N ALA A 83 -16.87 0.37 -4.53
CA ALA A 83 -17.54 0.07 -5.78
C ALA A 83 -18.62 1.11 -6.12
N LEU A 84 -19.42 1.52 -5.13
CA LEU A 84 -20.45 2.55 -5.30
C LEU A 84 -19.86 3.94 -5.54
N LEU A 85 -18.74 4.25 -4.89
CA LEU A 85 -18.05 5.53 -5.08
C LEU A 85 -17.44 5.63 -6.49
N GLU A 86 -16.84 4.55 -7.00
CA GLU A 86 -16.37 4.47 -8.39
C GLU A 86 -17.52 4.52 -9.42
N LEU A 87 -18.66 3.90 -9.10
CA LEU A 87 -19.87 3.98 -9.92
C LEU A 87 -20.43 5.40 -10.01
N LYS A 88 -20.43 6.15 -8.89
CA LYS A 88 -20.84 7.56 -8.86
C LYS A 88 -19.87 8.45 -9.65
N LYS A 89 -18.56 8.19 -9.57
CA LYS A 89 -17.52 8.92 -10.34
C LYS A 89 -17.63 8.69 -11.85
N SER A 90 -17.86 7.46 -12.29
CA SER A 90 -17.90 7.11 -13.71
C SER A 90 -19.06 7.80 -14.45
N ARG A 91 -20.15 8.14 -13.76
CA ARG A 91 -21.25 8.94 -14.33
C ARG A 91 -21.02 10.45 -14.31
N ILE A 92 -20.34 10.99 -13.29
CA ILE A 92 -20.03 12.43 -13.21
C ILE A 92 -19.05 12.83 -14.33
N GLY A 93 -18.18 11.92 -14.77
CA GLY A 93 -17.31 12.12 -15.93
C GLY A 93 -18.00 12.09 -17.30
N SER A 94 -19.29 11.78 -17.37
CA SER A 94 -20.05 11.60 -18.63
C SER A 94 -20.98 12.77 -18.98
N SER A 95 -21.06 13.84 -18.17
CA SER A 95 -22.06 14.91 -18.36
C SER A 95 -21.54 16.27 -18.85
N ASP A 96 -20.25 16.45 -19.16
CA ASP A 96 -19.74 17.72 -19.71
C ASP A 96 -19.74 17.74 -21.25
N ASN A 97 -20.91 17.48 -21.84
CA ASN A 97 -21.15 17.74 -23.27
C ASN A 97 -22.61 18.12 -23.52
N ASN A 98 -23.14 19.11 -22.78
CA ASN A 98 -24.16 20.00 -23.34
C ASN A 98 -24.34 21.26 -22.50
N SER A 99 -23.84 22.40 -22.98
CA SER A 99 -24.41 23.70 -22.60
C SER A 99 -24.55 24.56 -23.85
N ASP A 100 -25.77 24.52 -24.39
CA ASP A 100 -26.34 25.56 -25.24
C ASP A 100 -26.19 26.93 -24.56
N TYR A 101 -25.27 27.75 -25.06
CA TYR A 101 -25.40 29.20 -25.02
C TYR A 101 -25.25 29.73 -26.44
N LYS A 102 -26.41 29.97 -27.07
CA LYS A 102 -26.50 30.81 -28.27
C LYS A 102 -26.19 32.26 -27.90
N SER A 103 -25.09 32.79 -28.42
CA SER A 103 -25.04 34.20 -28.83
C SER A 103 -24.42 34.30 -30.22
N ALA A 104 -25.20 34.83 -31.15
CA ALA A 104 -24.85 35.02 -32.54
C ALA A 104 -23.70 36.02 -32.71
N THR A 105 -22.79 35.72 -33.65
CA THR A 105 -22.40 36.60 -34.76
C THR A 105 -21.65 35.78 -35.81
N ASP A 106 -22.07 35.96 -37.06
CA ASP A 106 -21.37 35.63 -38.31
C ASP A 106 -19.88 36.00 -38.28
N ASP A 107 -19.02 35.17 -38.89
CA ASP A 107 -18.54 35.45 -40.26
C ASP A 107 -17.41 34.49 -40.67
N THR A 108 -17.70 33.74 -41.74
CA THR A 108 -16.90 33.45 -42.93
C THR A 108 -15.41 33.01 -42.89
N HIS A 109 -15.18 32.01 -43.77
CA HIS A 109 -13.99 31.76 -44.60
C HIS A 109 -12.87 30.79 -44.15
N ALA A 110 -12.94 29.61 -44.80
CA ALA A 110 -11.91 29.04 -45.68
C ALA A 110 -10.60 28.51 -45.06
N ALA A 111 -10.48 27.18 -45.12
CA ALA A 111 -9.19 26.53 -45.34
C ALA A 111 -8.60 26.99 -46.71
N PRO A 112 -7.27 26.98 -46.85
CA PRO A 112 -6.72 25.78 -47.47
C PRO A 112 -5.39 25.29 -46.88
N GLU A 113 -5.16 24.03 -47.21
CA GLU A 113 -3.99 23.19 -47.03
C GLU A 113 -2.68 23.84 -47.53
N THR A 114 -1.54 23.49 -46.92
CA THR A 114 -0.41 22.88 -47.65
C THR A 114 0.72 22.38 -46.74
N SER A 115 1.20 21.20 -47.11
CA SER A 115 2.31 20.38 -46.65
C SER A 115 3.63 21.06 -46.23
N THR A 116 4.24 20.53 -45.17
CA THR A 116 5.61 19.97 -45.06
C THR A 116 5.73 19.48 -43.60
N GLY A 117 6.08 18.25 -43.25
CA GLY A 117 7.08 17.38 -43.85
C GLY A 117 8.30 17.29 -42.93
N GLU A 118 8.13 16.98 -41.65
CA GLU A 118 9.23 16.55 -40.76
C GLU A 118 8.76 15.41 -39.85
N ALA A 119 9.36 14.25 -40.09
CA ALA A 119 9.11 13.01 -39.36
C ALA A 119 9.71 13.09 -37.96
N ALA A 120 8.86 13.27 -36.95
CA ALA A 120 9.20 12.91 -35.58
C ALA A 120 8.87 11.43 -35.41
N ALA A 121 9.91 10.62 -35.21
CA ALA A 121 9.78 9.20 -34.89
C ALA A 121 9.03 9.04 -33.57
N GLU A 122 7.75 8.70 -33.63
CA GLU A 122 7.01 8.12 -32.51
C GLU A 122 7.65 6.78 -32.18
N SER A 123 8.42 6.74 -31.10
CA SER A 123 8.82 5.49 -30.48
C SER A 123 7.56 4.79 -29.98
N LEU A 124 7.12 3.78 -30.72
CA LEU A 124 6.20 2.75 -30.25
C LEU A 124 6.67 2.30 -28.86
N VAL A 125 5.92 2.71 -27.84
CA VAL A 125 6.01 2.10 -26.51
C VAL A 125 5.54 0.66 -26.72
N GLN A 126 6.49 -0.26 -26.86
CA GLN A 126 6.22 -1.67 -26.65
C GLN A 126 5.63 -1.78 -25.24
N GLU A 127 4.34 -2.10 -25.15
CA GLU A 127 3.75 -2.57 -23.90
C GLU A 127 4.51 -3.84 -23.52
N THR A 128 5.50 -3.67 -22.65
CA THR A 128 6.23 -4.77 -22.03
C THR A 128 5.24 -5.59 -21.23
N GLU A 129 5.15 -6.89 -21.52
CA GLU A 129 4.40 -7.87 -20.73
C GLU A 129 4.58 -7.63 -19.22
N PRO A 130 3.52 -7.78 -18.42
CA PRO A 130 3.56 -7.56 -16.98
C PRO A 130 4.68 -8.36 -16.31
N PHE A 131 5.69 -7.65 -15.81
CA PHE A 131 6.82 -8.27 -15.12
C PHE A 131 6.41 -8.76 -13.73
N LEU A 132 6.49 -10.07 -13.48
CA LEU A 132 6.29 -10.65 -12.16
C LEU A 132 7.45 -10.26 -11.24
N GLN A 133 7.19 -9.37 -10.29
CA GLN A 133 8.20 -8.88 -9.36
C GLN A 133 8.53 -9.92 -8.29
N GLU A 134 7.52 -10.54 -7.69
CA GLU A 134 7.70 -11.46 -6.56
C GLU A 134 6.67 -12.61 -6.60
N ALA A 135 7.14 -13.84 -6.43
CA ALA A 135 6.32 -15.02 -6.23
C ALA A 135 6.45 -15.49 -4.77
N ILE A 136 5.33 -15.52 -4.06
CA ILE A 136 5.27 -15.80 -2.63
C ILE A 136 4.45 -17.07 -2.44
N ALA A 137 5.00 -18.06 -1.78
CA ALA A 137 4.24 -19.25 -1.39
C ALA A 137 4.19 -19.34 0.13
N ILE A 138 2.96 -19.44 0.64
CA ILE A 138 2.65 -19.35 2.07
C ILE A 138 2.33 -20.76 2.57
N CYS A 139 3.02 -21.19 3.62
CA CYS A 139 2.75 -22.44 4.32
C CYS A 139 2.04 -22.14 5.63
N ILE A 140 0.85 -22.69 5.83
CA ILE A 140 0.09 -22.54 7.08
C ILE A 140 0.08 -23.86 7.83
N ASP A 141 0.63 -23.84 9.04
CA ASP A 141 0.55 -24.93 10.00
C ASP A 141 -0.89 -25.08 10.50
N ARG A 142 -1.41 -26.30 10.43
CA ARG A 142 -2.74 -26.69 10.93
C ARG A 142 -2.67 -27.83 11.94
N SER A 143 -1.50 -28.05 12.54
CA SER A 143 -1.29 -29.02 13.60
C SER A 143 -2.23 -28.80 14.79
N GLY A 144 -2.39 -29.83 15.64
CA GLY A 144 -3.23 -29.74 16.83
C GLY A 144 -2.83 -28.60 17.79
N SER A 145 -1.55 -28.21 17.83
CA SER A 145 -1.02 -27.17 18.71
C SER A 145 -1.47 -25.75 18.32
N MET A 146 -1.91 -25.56 17.07
CA MET A 146 -2.63 -24.36 16.61
C MET A 146 -3.99 -24.16 17.33
N GLY A 147 -4.40 -25.15 18.13
CA GLY A 147 -5.47 -25.12 19.11
C GLY A 147 -5.25 -24.22 20.32
N ALA A 148 -3.99 -23.93 20.66
CA ALA A 148 -3.65 -23.24 21.89
C ALA A 148 -4.19 -21.79 21.94
N PRO A 149 -4.45 -21.28 23.15
CA PRO A 149 -4.75 -19.86 23.36
C PRO A 149 -3.66 -18.97 22.79
N PHE A 150 -4.07 -17.85 22.22
CA PHE A 150 -3.20 -16.81 21.70
C PHE A 150 -3.64 -15.46 22.25
N ALA A 151 -2.68 -14.67 22.73
CA ALA A 151 -2.99 -13.41 23.38
C ALA A 151 -3.63 -12.44 22.38
N GLU A 152 -4.81 -11.95 22.74
CA GLU A 152 -5.56 -10.97 21.96
C GLU A 152 -5.32 -9.59 22.55
N LEU A 153 -4.95 -8.63 21.70
CA LEU A 153 -5.16 -7.23 22.02
C LEU A 153 -6.64 -6.95 21.74
N HIS A 154 -7.47 -6.83 22.78
CA HIS A 154 -8.89 -6.52 22.59
C HIS A 154 -9.04 -5.15 21.91
N LEU A 155 -9.51 -5.13 20.66
CA LEU A 155 -10.15 -3.95 20.10
C LEU A 155 -11.62 -4.02 20.54
N ASN A 156 -12.08 -3.04 21.31
CA ASN A 156 -13.52 -2.91 21.56
C ASN A 156 -14.17 -2.44 20.26
N ILE A 157 -14.41 -3.38 19.33
CA ILE A 157 -15.21 -3.14 18.14
C ILE A 157 -16.67 -3.10 18.62
N ALA A 158 -17.09 -1.95 19.14
CA ALA A 158 -18.51 -1.63 19.23
C ALA A 158 -19.03 -1.37 17.81
N GLY A 159 -20.17 -1.96 17.47
CA GLY A 159 -20.86 -1.72 16.20
C GLY A 159 -21.10 -0.22 15.95
N ALA A 160 -21.35 0.13 14.69
CA ALA A 160 -21.43 1.51 14.21
C ALA A 160 -22.49 2.39 14.90
N ASP A 161 -23.39 1.81 15.70
CA ASP A 161 -24.41 2.54 16.43
C ASP A 161 -24.04 2.55 17.90
N GLY A 162 -23.96 3.75 18.51
CA GLY A 162 -23.74 3.97 19.94
C GLY A 162 -24.83 3.41 20.87
N VAL A 163 -25.52 2.35 20.45
CA VAL A 163 -26.37 1.50 21.28
C VAL A 163 -25.48 0.51 22.00
N ALA A 164 -25.46 0.58 23.32
CA ALA A 164 -24.96 -0.50 24.15
C ALA A 164 -25.74 -1.78 23.80
N MET A 165 -25.14 -2.65 22.99
CA MET A 165 -25.70 -3.96 22.66
C MET A 165 -25.87 -4.76 23.96
N THR A 166 -27.09 -4.84 24.45
CA THR A 166 -27.47 -5.77 25.49
C THR A 166 -27.48 -7.17 24.91
N SER A 167 -26.72 -8.05 25.57
CA SER A 167 -26.79 -9.52 25.51
C SER A 167 -26.33 -10.25 24.23
N SER A 168 -25.22 -10.98 24.41
CA SER A 168 -24.87 -12.29 23.84
C SER A 168 -23.70 -12.40 22.86
N ASN A 169 -22.80 -11.41 22.78
CA ASN A 169 -21.43 -11.75 22.43
C ASN A 169 -20.80 -12.44 23.64
N LYS A 170 -20.69 -13.77 23.54
CA LYS A 170 -19.71 -14.55 24.30
C LYS A 170 -18.42 -13.75 24.22
N VAL A 171 -17.97 -13.19 25.35
CA VAL A 171 -16.61 -12.69 25.49
C VAL A 171 -15.75 -13.84 24.99
N VAL A 172 -15.16 -13.74 23.79
CA VAL A 172 -14.21 -14.73 23.31
C VAL A 172 -12.99 -14.49 24.18
N THR A 173 -12.97 -15.14 25.34
CA THR A 173 -11.98 -14.92 26.38
C THR A 173 -10.58 -15.30 25.90
N GLU A 174 -10.46 -16.14 24.85
CA GLU A 174 -9.19 -16.52 24.24
C GLU A 174 -9.38 -16.84 22.74
N ARG A 175 -8.69 -16.10 21.87
CA ARG A 175 -8.55 -16.47 20.44
C ARG A 175 -7.55 -17.62 20.33
N GLN A 176 -7.79 -18.56 19.42
CA GLN A 176 -6.84 -19.65 19.17
C GLN A 176 -5.75 -19.21 18.18
N ARG A 177 -4.55 -19.80 18.24
CA ARG A 177 -3.42 -19.52 17.32
C ARG A 177 -3.83 -19.56 15.85
N MET A 178 -4.61 -20.56 15.44
CA MET A 178 -5.12 -20.64 14.07
C MET A 178 -5.92 -19.40 13.66
N GLU A 179 -6.84 -18.93 14.50
CA GLU A 179 -7.65 -17.74 14.20
C GLU A 179 -6.80 -16.47 14.13
N ALA A 180 -5.72 -16.39 14.91
CA ALA A 180 -4.75 -15.31 14.81
C ALA A 180 -3.97 -15.39 13.48
N VAL A 181 -3.55 -16.58 13.06
CA VAL A 181 -2.86 -16.82 11.78
C VAL A 181 -3.76 -16.47 10.59
N LYS A 182 -5.05 -16.84 10.61
CA LYS A 182 -6.01 -16.44 9.58
C LYS A 182 -6.12 -14.92 9.47
N ALA A 183 -6.29 -14.23 10.61
CA ALA A 183 -6.39 -12.78 10.65
C ALA A 183 -5.11 -12.10 10.12
N MET A 184 -3.94 -12.59 10.52
CA MET A 184 -2.65 -12.13 10.02
C MET A 184 -2.52 -12.34 8.50
N PHE A 185 -2.90 -13.52 8.01
CA PHE A 185 -2.88 -13.82 6.58
C PHE A 185 -3.74 -12.84 5.76
N TYR A 186 -4.94 -12.49 6.24
CA TYR A 186 -5.78 -11.50 5.56
C TYR A 186 -5.13 -10.11 5.50
N ALA A 187 -4.53 -9.66 6.60
CA ALA A 187 -3.78 -8.39 6.61
C ALA A 187 -2.61 -8.41 5.62
N PHE A 188 -1.87 -9.51 5.54
CA PHE A 188 -0.77 -9.68 4.58
C PHE A 188 -1.25 -9.61 3.12
N ARG A 189 -2.34 -10.32 2.79
CA ARG A 189 -2.94 -10.32 1.45
C ARG A 189 -3.39 -8.92 1.05
N ASP A 190 -4.18 -8.26 1.90
CA ASP A 190 -4.73 -6.92 1.62
C ASP A 190 -3.59 -5.92 1.38
N ARG A 191 -2.49 -6.06 2.14
CA ARG A 191 -1.32 -5.22 1.97
C ARG A 191 -0.62 -5.46 0.63
N ILE A 192 -0.45 -6.71 0.20
CA ILE A 192 0.11 -7.02 -1.12
C ILE A 192 -0.75 -6.44 -2.24
N GLU A 193 -2.07 -6.57 -2.15
CA GLU A 193 -3.00 -5.99 -3.13
C GLU A 193 -2.85 -4.46 -3.20
N SER A 194 -2.70 -3.80 -2.05
CA SER A 194 -2.50 -2.34 -1.99
C SER A 194 -1.18 -1.89 -2.64
N LEU A 195 -0.11 -2.69 -2.56
CA LEU A 195 1.19 -2.39 -3.18
C LEU A 195 1.15 -2.50 -4.71
N GLY A 196 0.29 -3.35 -5.26
CA GLY A 196 0.14 -3.55 -6.71
C GLY A 196 -0.50 -2.38 -7.45
N ASN A 197 -1.22 -1.50 -6.74
CA ASN A 197 -2.09 -0.48 -7.34
C ASN A 197 -1.42 0.87 -7.67
N GLY A 198 -0.09 0.89 -7.82
CA GLY A 198 0.70 2.07 -8.21
C GLY A 198 0.52 2.55 -9.66
N GLY A 199 -0.71 2.57 -10.18
CA GLY A 199 -1.06 3.15 -11.49
C GLY A 199 -1.03 2.20 -12.70
N THR A 200 -0.51 0.99 -12.57
CA THR A 200 -0.51 -0.03 -13.64
C THR A 200 -1.25 -1.28 -13.18
N LYS A 201 -2.32 -1.67 -13.89
CA LYS A 201 -3.21 -2.82 -13.61
C LYS A 201 -2.53 -4.22 -13.69
N SER A 202 -1.21 -4.30 -13.56
CA SER A 202 -0.46 -5.54 -13.60
C SER A 202 -0.18 -6.04 -12.18
N ALA A 203 -0.60 -7.26 -11.87
CA ALA A 203 -0.26 -7.92 -10.61
C ALA A 203 1.25 -8.16 -10.53
N THR A 204 1.94 -7.34 -9.74
CA THR A 204 3.39 -7.47 -9.51
C THR A 204 3.75 -8.65 -8.61
N HIS A 205 2.77 -9.20 -7.89
CA HIS A 205 2.94 -10.32 -6.97
C HIS A 205 2.01 -11.47 -7.35
N GLN A 206 2.49 -12.70 -7.17
CA GLN A 206 1.67 -13.91 -7.20
C GLN A 206 1.78 -14.64 -5.87
N ILE A 207 0.67 -15.19 -5.40
CA ILE A 207 0.61 -15.89 -4.11
C ILE A 207 0.14 -17.33 -4.33
N GLY A 208 0.84 -18.28 -3.71
CA GLY A 208 0.44 -19.68 -3.57
C GLY A 208 0.18 -20.01 -2.10
N LEU A 209 -0.67 -21.00 -1.85
CA LEU A 209 -1.07 -21.39 -0.49
C LEU A 209 -0.99 -22.90 -0.30
N LEU A 210 -0.26 -23.29 0.73
CA LEU A 210 -0.17 -24.67 1.19
C LEU A 210 -0.56 -24.74 2.66
N GLN A 211 -1.14 -25.86 3.05
CA GLN A 211 -1.33 -26.21 4.44
C GLN A 211 -0.51 -27.43 4.80
N PHE A 212 -0.13 -27.53 6.07
CA PHE A 212 0.59 -28.71 6.53
C PHE A 212 0.25 -29.13 7.95
N ASP A 213 0.23 -30.45 8.14
CA ASP A 213 0.22 -31.16 9.41
C ASP A 213 1.25 -32.30 9.36
N ASP A 214 0.84 -33.57 9.50
CA ASP A 214 1.66 -34.73 9.16
C ASP A 214 1.82 -34.91 7.64
N LYS A 215 1.00 -34.20 6.86
CA LYS A 215 1.02 -34.14 5.39
C LYS A 215 1.10 -32.70 4.92
N VAL A 216 1.52 -32.54 3.67
CA VAL A 216 1.54 -31.24 2.99
C VAL A 216 0.51 -31.29 1.88
N GLU A 217 -0.37 -30.30 1.83
CA GLU A 217 -1.43 -30.21 0.83
C GLU A 217 -1.40 -28.82 0.20
N THR A 218 -1.26 -28.80 -1.12
CA THR A 218 -1.41 -27.57 -1.91
C THR A 218 -2.89 -27.22 -2.00
N LEU A 219 -3.23 -26.04 -1.53
CA LEU A 219 -4.59 -25.51 -1.58
C LEU A 219 -4.77 -24.58 -2.78
N LEU A 220 -3.71 -23.87 -3.15
CA LEU A 220 -3.73 -22.95 -4.27
C LEU A 220 -2.35 -22.83 -4.90
N ASP A 221 -2.31 -22.99 -6.21
CA ASP A 221 -1.13 -22.67 -7.03
C ASP A 221 -0.90 -21.16 -7.08
N LEU A 222 0.27 -20.75 -7.57
CA LEU A 222 0.59 -19.32 -7.72
C LEU A 222 -0.45 -18.61 -8.60
N THR A 223 -1.12 -17.63 -8.01
CA THR A 223 -2.14 -16.84 -8.72
C THR A 223 -2.05 -15.36 -8.36
N PRO A 224 -2.38 -14.46 -9.30
CA PRO A 224 -2.62 -13.05 -9.01
C PRO A 224 -4.04 -12.80 -8.45
N GLU A 225 -4.96 -13.76 -8.56
CA GLU A 225 -6.39 -13.61 -8.18
C GLU A 225 -6.61 -13.88 -6.68
N LEU A 226 -6.48 -12.84 -5.86
CA LEU A 226 -6.52 -12.94 -4.40
C LEU A 226 -7.92 -13.17 -3.79
N ASP A 227 -8.99 -13.08 -4.58
CA ASP A 227 -10.37 -13.26 -4.09
C ASP A 227 -10.74 -14.72 -3.78
N ARG A 228 -10.03 -15.71 -4.34
CA ARG A 228 -10.29 -17.15 -4.08
C ARG A 228 -9.77 -17.66 -2.73
N PHE A 229 -9.08 -16.82 -1.97
CA PHE A 229 -8.32 -17.25 -0.78
C PHE A 229 -9.14 -17.33 0.52
N GLU A 230 -10.22 -16.56 0.67
CA GLU A 230 -10.97 -16.49 1.94
C GLU A 230 -11.69 -17.78 2.29
N ALA A 231 -12.36 -18.39 1.30
CA ALA A 231 -13.11 -19.63 1.52
C ALA A 231 -12.21 -20.81 1.93
N ILE A 232 -11.01 -20.87 1.35
CA ILE A 232 -10.04 -21.95 1.58
C ILE A 232 -9.47 -21.89 3.00
N VAL A 233 -9.11 -20.69 3.46
CA VAL A 233 -8.51 -20.50 4.78
C VAL A 233 -9.56 -20.68 5.89
N ASP A 234 -10.80 -20.24 5.67
CA ASP A 234 -11.86 -20.38 6.66
C ASP A 234 -12.22 -21.85 6.96
N ASP A 235 -12.13 -22.74 5.96
CA ASP A 235 -12.42 -24.18 6.09
C ASP A 235 -11.30 -25.02 6.74
N MET A 236 -10.14 -24.42 7.03
CA MET A 236 -9.01 -25.11 7.64
C MET A 236 -9.35 -25.63 9.05
N LYS A 237 -9.28 -26.96 9.23
CA LYS A 237 -9.49 -27.66 10.50
C LYS A 237 -8.18 -28.22 11.03
N LYS A 238 -8.03 -28.20 12.36
CA LYS A 238 -6.81 -28.64 13.04
C LYS A 238 -6.69 -30.16 13.04
N ARG A 239 -5.51 -30.69 12.73
CA ARG A 239 -5.24 -32.13 12.71
C ARG A 239 -3.73 -32.39 12.76
N GLY A 240 -3.34 -33.58 13.22
CA GLY A 240 -2.02 -34.14 12.93
C GLY A 240 -0.87 -33.50 13.71
N THR A 241 0.35 -33.83 13.26
CA THR A 241 1.62 -33.33 13.79
C THR A 241 2.17 -32.22 12.89
N THR A 242 3.43 -31.82 13.00
CA THR A 242 3.99 -30.59 12.38
C THR A 242 5.16 -30.94 11.46
N ALA A 243 4.93 -30.88 10.14
CA ALA A 243 5.93 -31.18 9.09
C ALA A 243 6.48 -29.93 8.38
N ILE A 244 7.12 -29.02 9.13
CA ILE A 244 7.61 -27.73 8.60
C ILE A 244 8.56 -27.91 7.40
N TYR A 245 9.52 -28.83 7.50
CA TYR A 245 10.53 -29.00 6.46
C TYR A 245 9.94 -29.61 5.18
N SER A 246 8.96 -30.50 5.32
CA SER A 246 8.24 -31.06 4.18
C SER A 246 7.47 -29.96 3.45
N ALA A 247 6.85 -29.03 4.19
CA ALA A 247 6.15 -27.90 3.62
C ALA A 247 7.09 -26.96 2.85
N ILE A 248 8.25 -26.64 3.43
CA ILE A 248 9.29 -25.83 2.76
C ILE A 248 9.77 -26.51 1.47
N LEU A 249 10.02 -27.81 1.51
CA LEU A 249 10.44 -28.59 0.34
C LEU A 249 9.38 -28.55 -0.78
N GLU A 250 8.11 -28.75 -0.44
CA GLU A 250 7.03 -28.74 -1.43
C GLU A 250 6.79 -27.35 -2.01
N VAL A 251 6.92 -26.30 -1.19
CA VAL A 251 6.90 -24.93 -1.70
C VAL A 251 8.07 -24.64 -2.64
N ALA A 252 9.28 -25.10 -2.31
CA ALA A 252 10.41 -24.92 -3.20
C ALA A 252 10.14 -25.55 -4.58
N ARG A 253 9.45 -26.70 -4.64
CA ARG A 253 9.00 -27.32 -5.89
C ARG A 253 7.95 -26.48 -6.63
N MET A 254 6.99 -25.89 -5.91
CA MET A 254 6.00 -24.97 -6.49
C MET A 254 6.65 -23.73 -7.13
N LEU A 255 7.74 -23.22 -6.55
CA LEU A 255 8.44 -22.02 -7.04
C LEU A 255 9.47 -22.33 -8.15
N GLU A 256 9.89 -23.58 -8.33
CA GLU A 256 10.89 -24.00 -9.31
C GLU A 256 10.53 -23.64 -10.78
N PRO A 257 9.27 -23.76 -11.24
CA PRO A 257 8.87 -23.29 -12.58
C PRO A 257 9.02 -21.78 -12.77
N VAL A 258 8.80 -20.98 -11.73
CA VAL A 258 8.99 -19.52 -11.79
C VAL A 258 10.47 -19.18 -11.86
N PHE A 259 11.30 -19.86 -11.06
CA PHE A 259 12.75 -19.74 -11.14
C PHE A 259 13.29 -20.04 -12.55
N ALA A 260 12.80 -21.12 -13.17
CA ALA A 260 13.23 -21.54 -14.50
C ALA A 260 12.80 -20.57 -15.61
N SER A 261 11.66 -19.88 -15.44
CA SER A 261 11.13 -18.93 -16.43
C SER A 261 11.62 -17.49 -16.23
N SER A 262 11.98 -17.09 -15.01
CA SER A 262 12.39 -15.72 -14.69
C SER A 262 13.50 -15.67 -13.62
N GLY A 263 14.72 -15.30 -14.03
CA GLY A 263 15.84 -15.11 -13.10
C GLY A 263 15.69 -13.86 -12.21
N SER A 264 14.90 -12.88 -12.64
CA SER A 264 14.72 -11.58 -12.02
C SER A 264 13.57 -11.49 -11.01
N THR A 265 12.69 -12.48 -10.97
CA THR A 265 11.56 -12.55 -10.01
C THR A 265 12.06 -12.95 -8.63
N ASP A 266 11.70 -12.20 -7.59
CA ASP A 266 11.96 -12.58 -6.20
C ASP A 266 11.15 -13.84 -5.84
N LEU A 267 11.78 -14.81 -5.19
CA LEU A 267 11.12 -16.05 -4.77
C LEU A 267 11.10 -16.11 -3.24
N ARG A 268 9.93 -16.34 -2.67
CA ARG A 268 9.75 -16.24 -1.22
C ARG A 268 8.86 -17.35 -0.68
N ILE A 269 9.28 -17.89 0.46
CA ILE A 269 8.52 -18.85 1.27
C ILE A 269 8.18 -18.16 2.58
N LEU A 270 6.90 -18.07 2.92
CA LEU A 270 6.44 -17.55 4.21
C LEU A 270 5.85 -18.69 5.03
N VAL A 271 6.51 -19.05 6.14
CA VAL A 271 6.08 -20.12 7.04
C VAL A 271 5.33 -19.54 8.23
N LEU A 272 4.04 -19.85 8.35
CA LEU A 272 3.20 -19.52 9.50
C LEU A 272 3.03 -20.80 10.34
N THR A 273 3.66 -20.86 11.52
CA THR A 273 3.69 -22.07 12.36
C THR A 273 3.63 -21.72 13.83
N ASP A 274 3.18 -22.64 14.69
CA ASP A 274 3.36 -22.50 16.13
C ASP A 274 4.59 -23.21 16.68
N GLY A 275 5.40 -23.82 15.80
CA GLY A 275 6.74 -24.28 16.09
C GLY A 275 6.91 -25.80 16.19
N ASN A 276 8.17 -26.18 16.45
CA ASN A 276 8.75 -27.53 16.48
C ASN A 276 8.25 -28.54 15.44
N SER A 277 9.05 -28.71 14.39
CA SER A 277 8.84 -29.82 13.46
C SER A 277 9.08 -31.14 14.17
N ASN A 278 8.15 -32.08 14.03
CA ASN A 278 8.18 -33.37 14.74
C ASN A 278 8.02 -34.59 13.79
N CYS A 279 7.78 -34.35 12.50
CA CYS A 279 7.73 -35.35 11.45
C CYS A 279 8.17 -34.77 10.09
N GLY A 280 8.28 -35.63 9.08
CA GLY A 280 8.58 -35.23 7.70
C GLY A 280 10.06 -35.40 7.32
N VAL A 281 10.49 -34.61 6.34
CA VAL A 281 11.86 -34.64 5.80
C VAL A 281 12.87 -33.96 6.74
N SER A 282 14.15 -34.16 6.45
CA SER A 282 15.24 -33.50 7.18
C SER A 282 15.32 -32.00 6.87
N PRO A 283 15.76 -31.14 7.81
CA PRO A 283 15.95 -29.71 7.55
C PRO A 283 17.05 -29.46 6.50
N GLU A 284 18.03 -30.35 6.37
CA GLU A 284 19.08 -30.30 5.34
C GLU A 284 18.50 -30.42 3.93
N GLU A 285 17.55 -31.34 3.74
CA GLU A 285 16.89 -31.56 2.46
C GLU A 285 16.06 -30.33 2.05
N ALA A 286 15.30 -29.77 3.00
CA ALA A 286 14.55 -28.54 2.77
C ALA A 286 15.47 -27.36 2.42
N LEU A 287 16.58 -27.18 3.15
CA LEU A 287 17.55 -26.12 2.87
C LEU A 287 18.19 -26.28 1.48
N SER A 288 18.51 -27.52 1.09
CA SER A 288 19.09 -27.80 -0.23
C SER A 288 18.13 -27.40 -1.35
N ALA A 289 16.85 -27.72 -1.22
CA ALA A 289 15.83 -27.37 -2.22
C ALA A 289 15.67 -25.84 -2.36
N VAL A 290 15.65 -25.13 -1.24
CA VAL A 290 15.52 -23.66 -1.23
C VAL A 290 16.76 -22.98 -1.81
N ASN A 291 17.97 -23.47 -1.48
CA ASN A 291 19.22 -22.91 -1.98
C ASN A 291 19.35 -23.05 -3.50
N LYS A 292 18.84 -24.13 -4.08
CA LYS A 292 18.84 -24.39 -5.52
C LYS A 292 18.12 -23.30 -6.32
N ILE A 293 16.99 -22.81 -5.81
CA ILE A 293 16.20 -21.74 -6.47
C ILE A 293 16.53 -20.34 -5.94
N GLY A 294 17.32 -20.26 -4.87
CA GLY A 294 17.69 -19.01 -4.21
C GLY A 294 16.50 -18.27 -3.58
N ALA A 295 15.49 -19.00 -3.12
CA ALA A 295 14.34 -18.42 -2.43
C ALA A 295 14.71 -17.94 -1.03
N VAL A 296 14.01 -16.92 -0.55
CA VAL A 296 14.10 -16.41 0.81
C VAL A 296 13.02 -17.08 1.67
N VAL A 297 13.40 -17.63 2.82
CA VAL A 297 12.44 -18.23 3.76
C VAL A 297 12.25 -17.27 4.92
N ASP A 298 11.05 -16.72 5.05
CA ASP A 298 10.62 -15.99 6.25
C ASP A 298 9.73 -16.88 7.11
N ALA A 299 9.73 -16.64 8.42
CA ALA A 299 8.93 -17.38 9.38
C ALA A 299 8.22 -16.45 10.37
N ILE A 300 6.94 -16.68 10.61
CA ILE A 300 6.16 -16.06 11.68
C ILE A 300 5.70 -17.18 12.61
N ILE A 301 6.20 -17.13 13.84
CA ILE A 301 6.01 -18.14 14.86
C ILE A 301 4.98 -17.63 15.86
N VAL A 302 3.83 -18.30 15.98
CA VAL A 302 2.75 -17.93 16.92
C VAL A 302 2.77 -18.74 18.21
N GLY A 303 3.71 -19.67 18.33
CA GLY A 303 3.92 -20.47 19.55
C GLY A 303 5.16 -20.07 20.33
N ASP A 304 5.28 -20.66 21.52
CA ASP A 304 6.25 -20.22 22.54
C ASP A 304 7.63 -20.85 22.36
N GLN A 305 7.74 -21.86 21.49
CA GLN A 305 8.96 -22.65 21.27
C GLN A 305 9.42 -22.52 19.81
N PRO A 306 10.21 -21.48 19.49
CA PRO A 306 10.65 -21.25 18.12
C PRO A 306 11.67 -22.31 17.69
N ASP A 307 11.37 -23.00 16.59
CA ASP A 307 12.20 -24.09 16.06
C ASP A 307 13.60 -23.59 15.64
N SER A 308 14.64 -24.18 16.24
CA SER A 308 16.04 -23.76 16.01
C SER A 308 16.56 -24.08 14.60
N ASN A 309 16.08 -25.17 13.99
CA ASN A 309 16.51 -25.61 12.66
C ASN A 309 15.80 -24.79 11.58
N LEU A 310 14.52 -24.46 11.75
CA LEU A 310 13.83 -23.46 10.93
C LEU A 310 14.59 -22.13 10.96
N ARG A 311 14.99 -21.67 12.15
CA ARG A 311 15.78 -20.44 12.30
C ARG A 311 17.15 -20.50 11.60
N LYS A 312 17.79 -21.67 11.50
CA LYS A 312 19.00 -21.87 10.69
C LYS A 312 18.72 -21.74 9.19
N ILE A 313 17.60 -22.30 8.70
CA ILE A 313 17.16 -22.15 7.32
C ILE A 313 16.90 -20.68 6.99
N VAL A 314 16.17 -19.97 7.86
CA VAL A 314 15.91 -18.53 7.72
C VAL A 314 17.21 -17.72 7.70
N ALA A 315 18.16 -18.01 8.60
CA ALA A 315 19.49 -17.37 8.60
C ALA A 315 20.21 -17.54 7.25
N THR A 316 20.28 -18.78 6.77
CA THR A 316 21.03 -19.12 5.55
C THR A 316 20.39 -18.50 4.30
N THR A 317 19.07 -18.37 4.31
CA THR A 317 18.31 -17.82 3.18
C THR A 317 18.24 -16.29 3.17
N GLY A 318 18.68 -15.63 4.25
CA GLY A 318 18.61 -14.19 4.41
C GLY A 318 17.22 -13.67 4.79
N GLY A 319 16.33 -14.56 5.24
CA GLY A 319 14.98 -14.19 5.65
C GLY A 319 14.88 -13.61 7.05
N LEU A 320 13.66 -13.35 7.49
CA LEU A 320 13.26 -12.80 8.78
C LEU A 320 12.48 -13.86 9.57
N CYS A 321 12.71 -13.91 10.88
CA CYS A 321 12.00 -14.84 11.77
C CYS A 321 11.41 -14.05 12.92
N PHE A 322 10.09 -13.97 12.99
CA PHE A 322 9.38 -13.23 14.03
C PHE A 322 8.67 -14.21 14.96
N GLN A 323 8.64 -13.92 16.26
CA GLN A 323 7.77 -14.61 17.21
C GLN A 323 6.70 -13.63 17.67
N MET A 324 5.42 -13.96 17.41
CA MET A 324 4.30 -13.09 17.71
C MET A 324 3.76 -13.39 19.09
N ALA A 325 3.86 -12.41 19.98
CA ALA A 325 3.31 -12.48 21.33
C ALA A 325 1.84 -12.05 21.39
N SER A 326 1.36 -11.27 20.40
CA SER A 326 -0.02 -10.79 20.34
C SER A 326 -0.48 -10.56 18.90
N LEU A 327 -1.79 -10.51 18.70
CA LEU A 327 -2.36 -10.26 17.38
C LEU A 327 -2.07 -8.84 16.88
N GLY A 328 -2.06 -7.85 17.78
CA GLY A 328 -1.74 -6.46 17.42
C GLY A 328 -0.32 -6.32 16.87
N ALA A 329 0.65 -6.99 17.48
CA ALA A 329 2.02 -7.03 16.96
C ALA A 329 2.08 -7.71 15.58
N GLY A 330 1.26 -8.74 15.35
CA GLY A 330 1.12 -9.40 14.05
C GLY A 330 0.57 -8.49 12.96
N PHE A 331 -0.48 -7.72 13.26
CA PHE A 331 -1.01 -6.75 12.30
C PHE A 331 0.00 -5.66 11.97
N GLU A 332 0.64 -5.08 12.98
CA GLU A 332 1.65 -4.05 12.76
C GLU A 332 2.81 -4.57 11.90
N LEU A 333 3.26 -5.80 12.15
CA LEU A 333 4.31 -6.45 11.39
C LEU A 333 3.93 -6.61 9.91
N LEU A 334 2.71 -7.07 9.64
CA LEU A 334 2.25 -7.41 8.29
C LEU A 334 1.82 -6.21 7.46
N GLU A 335 1.68 -5.03 8.07
CA GLU A 335 1.56 -3.77 7.33
C GLU A 335 2.92 -3.25 6.83
N SER A 336 4.02 -3.73 7.40
CA SER A 336 5.34 -3.26 7.02
C SER A 336 5.70 -3.65 5.60
N GLU A 337 6.08 -2.67 4.79
CA GLU A 337 6.47 -2.89 3.39
C GLU A 337 7.69 -3.80 3.28
N SER A 338 8.64 -3.68 4.22
CA SER A 338 9.82 -4.55 4.29
C SER A 338 9.48 -6.02 4.60
N VAL A 339 8.34 -6.24 5.24
CA VAL A 339 7.82 -7.58 5.57
C VAL A 339 6.99 -8.10 4.42
N VAL A 340 6.21 -7.30 3.71
CA VAL A 340 5.37 -7.80 2.60
C VAL A 340 6.08 -7.89 1.25
N SER A 341 7.16 -7.13 1.03
CA SER A 341 7.92 -7.16 -0.23
C SER A 341 9.43 -7.21 -0.03
N LEU A 342 10.09 -8.12 -0.73
CA LEU A 342 11.56 -8.23 -0.73
C LEU A 342 12.24 -7.04 -1.41
N LYS A 343 11.61 -6.46 -2.43
CA LYS A 343 12.11 -5.23 -3.07
C LYS A 343 12.05 -4.04 -2.12
N ALA A 344 10.95 -3.87 -1.40
CA ALA A 344 10.84 -2.83 -0.39
C ALA A 344 11.84 -3.04 0.76
N ARG A 345 12.07 -4.30 1.16
CA ARG A 345 13.12 -4.67 2.14
C ARG A 345 14.52 -4.23 1.70
N ARG A 346 14.79 -4.21 0.39
CA ARG A 346 16.05 -3.70 -0.20
C ARG A 346 16.02 -2.20 -0.50
N GLY A 347 15.02 -1.47 -0.01
CA GLY A 347 14.90 -0.03 -0.26
C GLY A 347 14.52 0.34 -1.71
N GLY A 348 13.94 -0.61 -2.46
CA GLY A 348 13.61 -0.44 -3.87
C GLY A 348 14.65 -1.04 -4.84
N ALA A 349 15.82 -1.47 -4.34
CA ALA A 349 16.87 -2.02 -5.18
C ALA A 349 16.45 -3.33 -5.88
N PRO A 350 16.91 -3.55 -7.14
CA PRO A 350 16.57 -4.74 -7.89
C PRO A 350 17.10 -6.02 -7.22
N LYS A 351 16.50 -7.16 -7.58
CA LYS A 351 16.95 -8.47 -7.11
C LYS A 351 18.42 -8.70 -7.53
N PRO A 352 19.31 -9.09 -6.61
CA PRO A 352 20.67 -9.50 -6.96
C PRO A 352 20.66 -10.71 -7.90
N ALA A 353 21.69 -10.84 -8.74
CA ALA A 353 21.85 -12.02 -9.57
C ALA A 353 21.88 -13.29 -8.69
N HIS A 354 21.16 -14.33 -9.12
CA HIS A 354 21.15 -15.59 -8.38
C HIS A 354 22.55 -16.21 -8.40
N VAL A 355 23.02 -16.61 -7.22
CA VAL A 355 24.23 -17.40 -7.04
C VAL A 355 23.83 -18.64 -6.25
N GLU A 356 24.02 -19.81 -6.85
CA GLU A 356 23.74 -21.07 -6.17
C GLU A 356 24.62 -21.17 -4.91
N ARG A 357 23.97 -21.40 -3.76
CA ARG A 357 24.69 -21.48 -2.49
C ARG A 357 25.33 -22.86 -2.36
N PRO A 358 26.62 -22.96 -1.98
CA PRO A 358 27.27 -24.24 -1.80
C PRO A 358 26.61 -25.04 -0.68
N PRO A 359 26.71 -26.38 -0.69
CA PRO A 359 26.28 -27.21 0.43
C PRO A 359 26.97 -26.75 1.72
N VAL A 360 26.17 -26.50 2.77
CA VAL A 360 26.66 -26.08 4.07
C VAL A 360 26.46 -27.21 5.06
N ASP A 361 27.43 -27.46 5.93
CA ASP A 361 27.23 -28.32 7.09
C ASP A 361 26.17 -27.68 8.02
N PHE A 362 24.99 -28.28 8.08
CA PHE A 362 23.84 -27.74 8.80
C PHE A 362 24.07 -27.63 10.32
N GLY A 363 24.94 -28.48 10.86
CA GLY A 363 25.38 -28.41 12.25
C GLY A 363 26.09 -27.09 12.58
N SER A 364 26.87 -26.57 11.62
CA SER A 364 27.67 -25.35 11.78
C SER A 364 26.90 -24.05 11.61
N ILE A 365 25.67 -24.10 11.09
CA ILE A 365 24.85 -22.92 10.84
C ILE A 365 24.42 -22.29 12.16
N LYS A 366 24.72 -21.00 12.33
CA LYS A 366 24.26 -20.23 13.49
C LYS A 366 22.74 -20.06 13.43
N VAL A 367 22.09 -20.32 14.55
CA VAL A 367 20.66 -20.07 14.72
C VAL A 367 20.42 -18.56 14.60
N LYS A 368 19.52 -18.13 13.70
CA LYS A 368 19.17 -16.72 13.55
C LYS A 368 18.50 -16.20 14.82
N ASP A 369 18.86 -15.04 15.33
CA ASP A 369 18.07 -14.37 16.37
C ASP A 369 16.66 -14.01 15.87
N LEU A 370 15.71 -13.97 16.80
CA LEU A 370 14.36 -13.51 16.47
C LEU A 370 14.42 -12.03 16.09
N SER A 371 13.82 -11.69 14.96
CA SER A 371 13.64 -10.33 14.51
C SER A 371 12.71 -9.60 15.49
N VAL A 372 13.21 -8.50 16.06
CA VAL A 372 12.46 -7.69 17.04
C VAL A 372 11.54 -6.67 16.36
N ALA A 373 11.92 -6.20 15.18
CA ALA A 373 11.17 -5.22 14.39
C ALA A 373 11.40 -5.44 12.88
N PRO A 374 10.51 -4.94 12.02
CA PRO A 374 10.77 -4.86 10.59
C PRO A 374 12.06 -4.10 10.25
N PRO A 375 12.82 -4.52 9.22
CA PRO A 375 13.92 -3.71 8.70
C PRO A 375 13.44 -2.33 8.24
N PRO A 376 14.17 -1.24 8.54
CA PRO A 376 13.77 0.09 8.10
C PRO A 376 13.77 0.18 6.57
N VAL A 377 12.66 0.65 5.99
CA VAL A 377 12.55 0.89 4.55
C VAL A 377 13.22 2.22 4.23
N ARG A 378 14.54 2.18 4.00
CA ARG A 378 15.24 3.35 3.48
C ARG A 378 15.05 3.36 1.96
N PRO A 379 14.35 4.33 1.36
CA PRO A 379 14.37 4.46 -0.08
C PRO A 379 15.83 4.58 -0.52
N SER A 380 16.21 3.92 -1.62
CA SER A 380 17.46 4.24 -2.30
C SER A 380 17.32 5.67 -2.85
N VAL A 381 17.52 6.67 -1.99
CA VAL A 381 17.91 7.98 -2.47
C VAL A 381 19.14 7.73 -3.32
N ASP A 382 19.07 8.05 -4.61
CA ASP A 382 20.24 8.08 -5.47
C ASP A 382 21.35 8.73 -4.65
N ALA A 383 22.47 8.04 -4.45
CA ALA A 383 23.56 8.54 -3.60
C ALA A 383 23.98 9.98 -4.01
N ALA A 384 23.75 10.34 -5.28
CA ALA A 384 23.88 11.68 -5.82
C ALA A 384 22.90 12.73 -5.23
N ALA A 385 21.64 12.39 -4.98
CA ALA A 385 20.66 13.28 -4.34
C ALA A 385 20.96 13.43 -2.83
N ALA A 386 21.33 12.35 -2.15
CA ALA A 386 21.77 12.39 -0.75
C ALA A 386 23.04 13.23 -0.55
N ALA A 387 23.99 13.19 -1.50
CA ALA A 387 25.19 14.03 -1.47
C ALA A 387 24.89 15.53 -1.66
N LYS A 388 23.91 15.89 -2.51
CA LYS A 388 23.45 17.28 -2.74
C LYS A 388 22.69 17.89 -1.55
N LEU A 389 22.24 17.06 -0.61
CA LEU A 389 21.53 17.46 0.62
C LEU A 389 22.48 17.78 1.80
N SER A 390 23.80 17.70 1.61
CA SER A 390 24.79 17.89 2.68
C SER A 390 25.00 19.35 3.08
N ARG A 391 24.58 20.31 2.25
CA ARG A 391 24.58 21.75 2.57
C ARG A 391 23.24 22.37 2.24
N VAL A 392 22.55 22.83 3.27
CA VAL A 392 21.24 23.46 3.18
C VAL A 392 21.27 24.81 3.84
N ILE A 393 20.41 25.70 3.38
CA ILE A 393 20.35 27.08 3.86
C ILE A 393 19.12 27.25 4.74
N ASP A 394 19.28 27.83 5.93
CA ASP A 394 18.15 28.13 6.81
C ASP A 394 17.43 29.40 6.34
N VAL A 395 16.20 29.25 5.84
CA VAL A 395 15.37 30.37 5.32
C VAL A 395 14.67 31.14 6.44
N SER A 396 14.67 30.60 7.67
CA SER A 396 14.00 31.23 8.82
C SER A 396 14.78 32.42 9.43
N THR A 397 16.03 32.67 8.98
CA THR A 397 16.94 33.63 9.61
C THR A 397 17.01 35.00 8.93
N SER A 398 16.89 35.11 7.60
CA SER A 398 16.82 36.40 6.89
C SER A 398 16.35 36.28 5.43
N VAL A 399 15.67 37.33 4.93
CA VAL A 399 15.33 37.48 3.50
C VAL A 399 16.57 37.65 2.63
N ASP A 400 17.65 38.26 3.16
CA ASP A 400 18.90 38.51 2.43
C ASP A 400 19.57 37.21 1.96
N VAL A 401 19.35 36.13 2.72
CA VAL A 401 19.84 34.79 2.42
C VAL A 401 19.14 34.21 1.18
N VAL A 402 17.83 34.42 1.05
CA VAL A 402 17.04 34.02 -0.14
C VAL A 402 17.45 34.83 -1.36
N ASP A 403 17.73 36.12 -1.21
CA ASP A 403 18.15 36.98 -2.31
C ASP A 403 19.57 36.63 -2.81
N SER A 404 20.43 36.09 -1.93
CA SER A 404 21.75 35.57 -2.25
C SER A 404 21.71 34.23 -3.02
N MET A 405 20.60 33.50 -3.01
CA MET A 405 20.40 32.26 -3.79
C MET A 405 20.21 32.49 -5.30
N ARG A 406 20.28 33.74 -5.78
CA ARG A 406 20.41 34.03 -7.22
C ARG A 406 21.74 33.50 -7.74
N VAL A 407 21.78 32.23 -8.13
CA VAL A 407 22.92 31.63 -8.83
C VAL A 407 23.18 32.39 -10.14
N GLY A 408 24.36 33.01 -10.23
CA GLY A 408 25.04 33.40 -11.47
C GLY A 408 24.46 34.61 -12.21
N ALA A 409 25.10 35.77 -12.06
CA ALA A 409 24.90 36.92 -12.93
C ALA A 409 25.15 36.53 -14.40
N GLY A 410 24.07 36.25 -15.16
CA GLY A 410 24.15 35.98 -16.60
C GLY A 410 23.09 35.04 -17.20
N THR A 411 22.38 34.24 -16.41
CA THR A 411 21.43 33.24 -16.95
C THR A 411 19.98 33.64 -16.66
N THR A 412 19.09 33.56 -17.65
CA THR A 412 17.66 33.81 -17.47
C THR A 412 17.07 32.82 -16.47
N THR A 413 16.67 33.30 -15.28
CA THR A 413 16.02 32.47 -14.24
C THR A 413 14.74 31.84 -14.80
N SER A 414 14.63 30.51 -14.73
CA SER A 414 13.46 29.76 -15.20
C SER A 414 12.18 30.18 -14.45
N ALA A 415 11.01 29.96 -15.06
CA ALA A 415 9.71 30.24 -14.42
C ALA A 415 9.56 29.47 -13.09
N LEU A 416 10.05 28.23 -13.04
CA LEU A 416 10.12 27.40 -11.84
C LEU A 416 10.95 28.07 -10.74
N SER A 417 12.18 28.47 -11.04
CA SER A 417 13.05 29.13 -10.05
C SER A 417 12.45 30.44 -9.54
N LYS A 418 11.78 31.22 -10.40
CA LYS A 418 11.05 32.43 -9.98
C LYS A 418 9.91 32.11 -9.01
N ARG A 419 9.13 31.05 -9.29
CA ARG A 419 8.03 30.61 -8.41
C ARG A 419 8.56 30.15 -7.06
N VAL A 420 9.60 29.32 -7.05
CA VAL A 420 10.25 28.80 -5.83
C VAL A 420 10.82 29.93 -4.98
N LEU A 421 11.61 30.83 -5.56
CA LEU A 421 12.18 31.97 -4.82
C LEU A 421 11.11 32.89 -4.24
N LYS A 422 9.98 33.05 -4.93
CA LYS A 422 8.82 33.81 -4.40
C LYS A 422 8.24 33.14 -3.15
N GLU A 423 8.09 31.82 -3.16
CA GLU A 423 7.61 31.07 -1.99
C GLU A 423 8.60 31.18 -0.82
N LEU A 424 9.90 30.96 -1.06
CA LEU A 424 10.94 31.10 -0.04
C LEU A 424 11.01 32.51 0.56
N ARG A 425 10.89 33.55 -0.27
CA ARG A 425 10.86 34.94 0.21
C ARG A 425 9.66 35.19 1.10
N SER A 426 8.49 34.68 0.73
CA SER A 426 7.27 34.81 1.53
C SER A 426 7.41 34.13 2.90
N VAL A 427 8.11 32.99 2.96
CA VAL A 427 8.51 32.35 4.23
C VAL A 427 9.42 33.24 5.05
N ALA A 428 10.52 33.72 4.47
CA ALA A 428 11.49 34.56 5.17
C ALA A 428 10.89 35.89 5.66
N SER A 429 9.93 36.46 4.91
CA SER A 429 9.22 37.68 5.28
C SER A 429 8.05 37.46 6.24
N LYS A 430 7.76 36.22 6.66
CA LYS A 430 6.63 35.84 7.52
C LYS A 430 5.28 36.34 6.99
N ASP A 431 5.10 36.32 5.67
CA ASP A 431 3.86 36.78 5.04
C ASP A 431 2.74 35.74 5.24
N SER A 432 1.69 36.14 5.96
CA SER A 432 0.54 35.30 6.31
C SER A 432 -0.38 34.95 5.12
N SER A 433 -0.14 35.50 3.93
CA SER A 433 -0.93 35.14 2.74
C SER A 433 -0.64 33.73 2.21
N ILE A 434 0.54 33.18 2.51
CA ILE A 434 0.97 31.82 2.11
C ILE A 434 0.94 30.85 3.30
N TRP A 435 0.95 31.37 4.53
CA TRP A 435 1.00 30.62 5.79
C TRP A 435 -0.32 30.79 6.56
N LEU A 436 -1.05 29.71 6.82
CA LEU A 436 -2.36 29.79 7.48
C LEU A 436 -2.24 30.13 8.98
N HIS A 437 -1.14 29.69 9.59
CA HIS A 437 -0.67 30.03 10.94
C HIS A 437 0.75 30.60 10.84
N SER A 438 1.23 31.35 11.84
CA SER A 438 2.43 32.21 11.84
C SER A 438 3.81 31.57 11.48
N GLY A 439 3.85 30.39 10.87
CA GLY A 439 5.05 29.59 10.60
C GLY A 439 5.55 28.82 11.82
N GLU A 440 4.77 28.76 12.90
CA GLU A 440 5.18 28.09 14.14
C GLU A 440 5.31 26.58 13.93
N GLY A 441 6.53 26.07 14.13
CA GLY A 441 6.84 24.65 14.10
C GLY A 441 7.11 24.05 12.72
N VAL A 442 7.34 24.86 11.68
CA VAL A 442 7.82 24.37 10.37
C VAL A 442 9.04 25.17 9.95
N HIS A 443 10.14 24.49 9.65
CA HIS A 443 11.43 25.09 9.27
C HIS A 443 11.86 24.57 7.91
N LEU A 444 12.33 25.44 7.02
CA LEU A 444 12.69 25.09 5.63
C LEU A 444 14.18 25.28 5.39
N PHE A 445 14.75 24.28 4.70
CA PHE A 445 16.17 24.16 4.43
C PHE A 445 16.40 23.77 2.96
N PRO A 446 16.20 24.68 1.99
CA PRO A 446 16.56 24.45 0.59
C PRO A 446 18.06 24.13 0.41
N SER A 447 18.39 23.27 -0.56
CA SER A 447 19.78 22.97 -0.92
C SER A 447 20.47 24.20 -1.51
N GLU A 448 21.75 24.39 -1.16
CA GLU A 448 22.61 25.42 -1.76
C GLU A 448 22.80 25.24 -3.28
N SER A 449 22.76 23.99 -3.73
CA SER A 449 23.13 23.61 -5.11
C SER A 449 21.94 23.45 -6.05
N ASP A 450 20.75 23.18 -5.49
CA ASP A 450 19.56 22.83 -6.26
C ASP A 450 18.29 23.32 -5.54
N LEU A 451 17.71 24.41 -6.04
CA LEU A 451 16.49 25.00 -5.49
C LEU A 451 15.26 24.09 -5.58
N THR A 452 15.33 22.95 -6.25
CA THR A 452 14.23 21.97 -6.31
C THR A 452 14.30 20.92 -5.20
N VAL A 453 15.37 20.90 -4.40
CA VAL A 453 15.60 19.89 -3.36
C VAL A 453 15.71 20.58 -2.00
N TRP A 454 14.75 20.34 -1.11
CA TRP A 454 14.75 20.93 0.24
C TRP A 454 14.72 19.86 1.31
N ARG A 455 15.14 20.25 2.51
CA ARG A 455 14.73 19.62 3.76
C ARG A 455 13.72 20.49 4.47
N ALA A 456 12.87 19.85 5.27
CA ALA A 456 11.99 20.53 6.19
C ALA A 456 12.08 19.87 7.56
N LEU A 457 11.91 20.66 8.61
CA LEU A 457 11.66 20.17 9.95
C LEU A 457 10.23 20.54 10.34
N ILE A 458 9.48 19.57 10.86
CA ILE A 458 8.16 19.78 11.44
C ILE A 458 8.25 19.47 12.93
N GLU A 459 7.96 20.45 13.77
CA GLU A 459 7.75 20.26 15.19
C GLU A 459 6.35 19.67 15.41
N GLY A 460 6.29 18.63 16.23
CA GLY A 460 5.06 17.95 16.58
C GLY A 460 4.00 18.90 17.15
N PRO A 461 2.74 18.82 16.70
CA PRO A 461 1.69 19.70 17.20
C PRO A 461 1.47 19.56 18.71
N LYS A 462 1.20 20.68 19.38
CA LYS A 462 0.83 20.69 20.81
C LYS A 462 -0.47 19.91 21.03
N GLY A 463 -0.52 19.14 22.12
CA GLY A 463 -1.66 18.28 22.46
C GLY A 463 -1.76 17.00 21.63
N SER A 464 -0.83 16.76 20.70
CA SER A 464 -0.75 15.51 19.93
C SER A 464 0.25 14.55 20.58
N PRO A 465 0.23 13.23 20.26
CA PRO A 465 1.26 12.30 20.74
C PRO A 465 2.66 12.60 20.18
N PHE A 466 2.76 13.51 19.21
CA PHE A 466 4.00 13.94 18.57
C PHE A 466 4.63 15.17 19.24
N GLU A 467 3.95 15.79 20.21
CA GLU A 467 4.42 16.99 20.90
C GLU A 467 5.84 16.81 21.47
N GLY A 468 6.69 17.82 21.23
CA GLY A 468 8.10 17.81 21.64
C GLY A 468 9.03 17.06 20.69
N GLY A 469 8.51 16.30 19.73
CA GLY A 469 9.29 15.69 18.67
C GLY A 469 9.56 16.63 17.49
N VAL A 470 10.70 16.44 16.80
CA VAL A 470 11.05 17.14 15.56
C VAL A 470 11.30 16.13 14.44
N PHE A 471 10.49 16.22 13.39
CA PHE A 471 10.51 15.30 12.26
C PHE A 471 11.25 15.93 11.08
N SER A 472 12.26 15.25 10.55
CA SER A 472 12.91 15.61 9.27
C SER A 472 12.10 15.07 8.11
N LEU A 473 11.97 15.90 7.07
CA LEU A 473 11.33 15.56 5.81
C LEU A 473 12.22 15.95 4.63
N SER A 474 12.21 15.11 3.60
CA SER A 474 12.76 15.45 2.29
C SER A 474 11.64 16.01 1.40
N VAL A 475 11.95 17.08 0.67
CA VAL A 475 11.04 17.71 -0.29
C VAL A 475 11.71 17.79 -1.66
N ARG A 476 11.05 17.28 -2.69
CA ARG A 476 11.51 17.38 -4.08
C ARG A 476 10.44 18.04 -4.94
N ILE A 477 10.79 19.16 -5.55
CA ILE A 477 9.94 19.93 -6.44
C ILE A 477 10.13 19.39 -7.87
N PRO A 478 9.06 18.94 -8.55
CA PRO A 478 9.18 18.41 -9.89
C PRO A 478 9.41 19.51 -10.93
N SER A 479 9.88 19.15 -12.12
CA SER A 479 10.18 20.09 -13.21
C SER A 479 8.96 20.85 -13.74
N ASP A 480 7.77 20.28 -13.58
CA ASP A 480 6.48 20.85 -13.99
C ASP A 480 5.73 21.53 -12.83
N TYR A 481 6.40 21.76 -11.70
CA TYR A 481 5.84 22.57 -10.62
C TYR A 481 5.54 24.00 -11.11
N PRO A 482 4.38 24.59 -10.74
CA PRO A 482 3.41 24.13 -9.73
C PRO A 482 2.22 23.32 -10.29
N PHE A 483 2.28 22.78 -11.52
CA PHE A 483 1.20 21.97 -12.07
C PHE A 483 1.14 20.56 -11.48
N LYS A 484 2.27 20.05 -11.00
CA LYS A 484 2.32 18.84 -10.14
C LYS A 484 2.77 19.17 -8.71
N PRO A 485 2.31 18.38 -7.72
CA PRO A 485 2.70 18.56 -6.33
C PRO A 485 4.18 18.26 -6.08
N PRO A 486 4.78 18.85 -5.03
CA PRO A 486 6.08 18.43 -4.54
C PRO A 486 5.99 17.00 -3.97
N ALA A 487 7.03 16.20 -4.16
CA ALA A 487 7.16 14.94 -3.45
C ALA A 487 7.70 15.22 -2.04
N VAL A 488 6.87 14.96 -1.02
CA VAL A 488 7.20 15.15 0.40
C VAL A 488 7.24 13.79 1.09
N ARG A 489 8.25 13.58 1.92
CA ARG A 489 8.47 12.30 2.60
C ARG A 489 9.13 12.49 3.95
N PHE A 490 8.67 11.77 4.97
CA PHE A 490 9.35 11.70 6.26
C PHE A 490 10.68 10.96 6.12
N GLU A 491 11.76 11.58 6.60
CA GLU A 491 13.04 10.92 6.83
C GLU A 491 13.11 10.35 8.26
N THR A 492 12.53 11.08 9.22
CA THR A 492 12.34 10.60 10.60
C THR A 492 11.16 9.62 10.66
N PRO A 493 11.33 8.39 11.18
CA PRO A 493 10.22 7.48 11.38
C PRO A 493 9.08 8.11 12.19
N VAL A 494 7.84 7.86 11.80
CA VAL A 494 6.65 8.37 12.48
C VAL A 494 5.57 7.31 12.57
N TYR A 495 5.01 7.12 13.77
CA TYR A 495 3.94 6.16 14.02
C TYR A 495 2.57 6.80 13.73
N HIS A 496 2.12 6.72 12.47
CA HIS A 496 0.93 7.42 12.00
C HIS A 496 0.18 6.64 10.90
N CYS A 497 -1.15 6.67 10.88
CA CYS A 497 -1.94 5.86 9.94
C CYS A 497 -1.78 6.31 8.47
N ASN A 498 -1.56 7.59 8.21
CA ASN A 498 -1.36 8.13 6.87
C ASN A 498 0.11 8.15 6.40
N VAL A 499 1.05 7.56 7.16
CA VAL A 499 2.47 7.49 6.79
C VAL A 499 2.93 6.04 6.79
N ASN A 500 3.52 5.57 5.68
CA ASN A 500 4.07 4.22 5.61
C ASN A 500 5.51 4.17 6.18
N ASP A 501 6.06 2.97 6.37
CA ASP A 501 7.42 2.75 6.89
C ASP A 501 8.52 3.41 6.06
N SER A 502 8.22 3.64 4.79
CA SER A 502 9.11 4.26 3.86
C SER A 502 9.16 5.79 4.08
N GLY A 503 8.18 6.36 4.78
CA GLY A 503 7.99 7.78 5.05
C GLY A 503 7.07 8.49 4.05
N ALA A 504 6.48 7.76 3.10
CA ALA A 504 5.54 8.31 2.14
C ALA A 504 4.21 8.66 2.83
N ILE A 505 3.60 9.75 2.38
CA ILE A 505 2.44 10.37 3.02
C ILE A 505 1.23 10.22 2.10
N CYS A 506 0.11 9.75 2.65
CA CYS A 506 -1.18 9.83 1.98
C CYS A 506 -1.90 11.08 2.46
N LEU A 507 -1.91 12.12 1.62
CA LEU A 507 -2.61 13.37 1.88
C LEU A 507 -3.05 13.96 0.55
N SER A 508 -4.34 14.25 0.39
CA SER A 508 -4.93 14.66 -0.89
C SER A 508 -4.26 15.90 -1.50
N ILE A 509 -3.79 16.85 -0.68
CA ILE A 509 -3.06 18.03 -1.16
C ILE A 509 -1.77 17.66 -1.88
N LEU A 510 -1.13 16.52 -1.57
CA LEU A 510 0.07 16.02 -2.24
C LEU A 510 -0.26 15.14 -3.46
N ALA A 511 -1.55 15.02 -3.81
CA ALA A 511 -2.05 14.15 -4.87
C ALA A 511 -3.21 14.84 -5.62
N GLU A 512 -4.43 14.30 -5.55
CA GLU A 512 -5.58 14.72 -6.37
C GLU A 512 -6.13 16.11 -6.05
N ALA A 513 -5.93 16.63 -4.83
CA ALA A 513 -6.36 17.98 -4.45
C ALA A 513 -5.26 19.03 -4.67
N TRP A 514 -4.15 18.67 -5.31
CA TRP A 514 -3.12 19.64 -5.68
C TRP A 514 -3.62 20.62 -6.74
N SER A 515 -3.22 21.88 -6.62
CA SER A 515 -3.48 22.90 -7.64
C SER A 515 -2.29 23.88 -7.69
N PRO A 516 -2.05 24.57 -8.82
CA PRO A 516 -1.02 25.61 -8.93
C PRO A 516 -1.13 26.77 -7.93
N ALA A 517 -2.28 26.91 -7.27
CA ALA A 517 -2.51 27.87 -6.20
C ALA A 517 -1.88 27.43 -4.86
N ASN A 518 -1.68 26.12 -4.66
CA ASN A 518 -0.97 25.61 -3.49
C ASN A 518 0.54 25.87 -3.60
N SER A 519 1.21 25.82 -2.45
CA SER A 519 2.64 26.08 -2.28
C SER A 519 3.28 24.98 -1.45
N VAL A 520 4.61 24.86 -1.50
CA VAL A 520 5.34 23.89 -0.66
C VAL A 520 5.11 24.15 0.84
N PRO A 521 5.18 25.40 1.36
CA PRO A 521 4.86 25.69 2.76
C PRO A 521 3.45 25.26 3.17
N ARG A 522 2.45 25.52 2.32
CA ARG A 522 1.05 25.13 2.59
C ARG A 522 0.88 23.61 2.65
N ALA A 523 1.59 22.88 1.80
CA ALA A 523 1.60 21.42 1.85
C ALA A 523 2.23 20.89 3.15
N LEU A 524 3.34 21.47 3.60
CA LEU A 524 4.00 21.08 4.86
C LEU A 524 3.16 21.43 6.09
N GLU A 525 2.43 22.54 6.05
CA GLU A 525 1.47 22.89 7.09
C GLU A 525 0.33 21.87 7.15
N ALA A 526 -0.21 21.44 6.00
CA ALA A 526 -1.21 20.38 5.94
C ALA A 526 -0.67 19.04 6.47
N VAL A 527 0.60 18.70 6.21
CA VAL A 527 1.27 17.53 6.81
C VAL A 527 1.36 17.66 8.33
N ARG A 528 1.68 18.84 8.86
CA ARG A 528 1.68 19.09 10.31
C ARG A 528 0.28 18.98 10.92
N MET A 529 -0.75 19.48 10.23
CA MET A 529 -2.15 19.33 10.67
C MET A 529 -2.59 17.87 10.66
N MET A 530 -2.18 17.09 9.67
CA MET A 530 -2.44 15.65 9.60
C MET A 530 -1.91 14.92 10.85
N LEU A 531 -0.73 15.30 11.37
CA LEU A 531 -0.22 14.73 12.64
C LEU A 531 -1.14 15.04 13.84
N ALA A 532 -1.81 16.19 13.86
CA ALA A 532 -2.76 16.53 14.92
C ALA A 532 -4.10 15.81 14.73
N THR A 533 -4.55 15.69 13.48
CA THR A 533 -5.84 15.10 13.12
C THR A 533 -5.65 14.02 12.04
N PRO A 534 -5.33 12.78 12.44
CA PRO A 534 -5.14 11.68 11.50
C PRO A 534 -6.39 11.39 10.65
N ASP A 535 -6.21 11.08 9.38
CA ASP A 535 -7.28 10.65 8.48
C ASP A 535 -7.35 9.11 8.49
N THR A 536 -8.36 8.56 9.17
CA THR A 536 -8.50 7.12 9.33
C THR A 536 -9.15 6.45 8.13
N ASP A 537 -9.77 7.21 7.23
CA ASP A 537 -10.48 6.69 6.06
C ASP A 537 -9.50 6.48 4.89
N ASN A 538 -8.43 7.28 4.84
CA ASN A 538 -7.35 7.20 3.84
C ASN A 538 -6.03 6.70 4.46
N ALA A 539 -6.10 5.67 5.29
CA ALA A 539 -4.94 5.13 5.99
C ALA A 539 -4.03 4.30 5.06
N LEU A 540 -2.72 4.51 5.18
CA LEU A 540 -1.68 3.61 4.65
C LEU A 540 -1.38 2.44 5.61
N ARG A 541 -1.71 2.62 6.90
CA ARG A 541 -1.54 1.64 7.98
C ARG A 541 -2.85 1.49 8.73
N GLN A 542 -3.62 0.47 8.37
CA GLN A 542 -4.99 0.23 8.81
C GLN A 542 -5.08 -0.08 10.32
N TRP A 543 -4.12 -0.82 10.86
CA TRP A 543 -4.01 -1.14 12.27
C TRP A 543 -3.88 0.12 13.12
N ILE A 544 -3.02 1.06 12.69
CA ILE A 544 -2.88 2.35 13.38
C ILE A 544 -4.18 3.16 13.28
N ALA A 545 -4.86 3.12 12.13
CA ALA A 545 -6.16 3.77 11.98
C ALA A 545 -7.19 3.20 12.96
N GLU A 546 -7.24 1.87 13.11
CA GLU A 546 -8.16 1.21 14.04
C GLU A 546 -7.88 1.55 15.50
N LEU A 547 -6.60 1.62 15.90
CA LEU A 547 -6.22 2.11 17.23
C LEU A 547 -6.62 3.57 17.43
N THR A 548 -6.50 4.39 16.39
CA THR A 548 -6.91 5.80 16.42
C THR A 548 -8.43 5.94 16.56
N ILE A 549 -9.20 5.14 15.82
CA ILE A 549 -10.67 5.07 15.92
C ILE A 549 -11.07 4.62 17.32
N SER A 550 -10.41 3.60 17.87
CA SER A 550 -10.68 3.07 19.21
C SER A 550 -10.42 4.12 20.29
N TYR A 551 -9.31 4.88 20.20
CA TYR A 551 -9.05 6.03 21.07
C TYR A 551 -10.17 7.08 21.02
N ARG A 552 -10.58 7.48 19.80
CA ARG A 552 -11.65 8.48 19.60
C ARG A 552 -12.99 8.01 20.17
N ARG A 553 -13.40 6.77 19.86
CA ARG A 553 -14.67 6.18 20.30
C ARG A 553 -14.74 5.98 21.81
N SER A 554 -13.62 5.62 22.43
CA SER A 554 -13.53 5.37 23.86
C SER A 554 -13.45 6.65 24.72
N GLY A 555 -13.55 7.84 24.10
CA GLY A 555 -13.39 9.12 24.78
C GLY A 555 -11.99 9.32 25.39
N GLY A 556 -10.98 8.63 24.83
CA GLY A 556 -9.60 8.69 25.28
C GLY A 556 -9.21 7.69 26.36
N SER A 557 -10.09 6.76 26.73
CA SER A 557 -9.74 5.69 27.69
C SER A 557 -8.85 4.59 27.09
N ASP A 558 -8.94 4.35 25.78
CA ASP A 558 -8.02 3.48 25.04
C ASP A 558 -6.77 4.24 24.60
N THR A 559 -5.72 4.21 25.42
CA THR A 559 -4.50 5.00 25.20
C THR A 559 -3.48 4.35 24.27
N ARG A 560 -3.72 3.15 23.74
CA ARG A 560 -2.71 2.36 23.02
C ARG A 560 -2.08 3.12 21.85
N TYR A 561 -2.90 3.81 21.06
CA TYR A 561 -2.40 4.65 19.97
C TYR A 561 -1.46 5.75 20.50
N LEU A 562 -1.89 6.48 21.52
CA LEU A 562 -1.13 7.60 22.07
C LEU A 562 0.17 7.14 22.73
N ASP A 563 0.12 6.04 23.48
CA ASP A 563 1.26 5.52 24.24
C ASP A 563 2.36 5.06 23.27
N GLU A 564 2.01 4.28 22.25
CA GLU A 564 2.96 3.84 21.22
C GLU A 564 3.48 5.03 20.42
N ALA A 565 2.61 5.94 19.96
CA ALA A 565 3.02 7.11 19.19
C ALA A 565 3.98 8.03 19.97
N ARG A 566 3.74 8.24 21.27
CA ARG A 566 4.65 9.00 22.15
C ARG A 566 5.98 8.30 22.35
N GLN A 567 5.95 6.99 22.59
CA GLN A 567 7.17 6.20 22.76
C GLN A 567 8.05 6.26 21.50
N ARG A 568 7.45 6.11 20.32
CA ARG A 568 8.15 6.21 19.03
C ARG A 568 8.67 7.62 18.78
N THR A 569 7.86 8.64 19.07
CA THR A 569 8.30 10.04 18.96
C THR A 569 9.52 10.31 19.83
N ALA A 570 9.52 9.85 21.09
CA ALA A 570 10.65 10.01 21.99
C ALA A 570 11.90 9.24 21.52
N ALA A 571 11.72 8.08 20.89
CA ALA A 571 12.82 7.29 20.37
C ALA A 571 13.43 7.87 19.09
N ASP A 572 12.59 8.27 18.14
CA ASP A 572 13.00 8.54 16.76
C ASP A 572 13.10 10.04 16.42
N ALA A 573 12.35 10.91 17.12
CA ALA A 573 12.22 12.34 16.82
C ALA A 573 12.74 13.26 17.95
N SER A 574 13.70 12.78 18.76
CA SER A 574 14.21 13.49 19.95
C SER A 574 15.23 14.60 19.67
N CYS A 575 15.76 14.69 18.44
CA CYS A 575 16.69 15.76 18.06
C CYS A 575 15.99 17.13 18.04
N SER A 576 16.60 18.17 18.59
CA SER A 576 16.06 19.53 18.50
C SER A 576 16.24 20.14 17.11
N VAL A 577 15.51 21.23 16.82
CA VAL A 577 15.69 22.02 15.60
C VAL A 577 17.13 22.56 15.53
N GLU A 578 17.69 23.01 16.65
CA GLU A 578 19.08 23.49 16.73
C GLU A 578 20.10 22.39 16.44
N ASP A 579 19.85 21.15 16.87
CA ASP A 579 20.75 20.03 16.59
C ASP A 579 20.73 19.67 15.11
N TRP A 580 19.56 19.68 14.47
CA TRP A 580 19.45 19.50 13.03
C TRP A 580 20.12 20.63 12.24
N ARG A 581 19.95 21.89 12.67
CA ARG A 581 20.64 23.06 12.08
C ARG A 581 22.16 22.89 12.09
N LYS A 582 22.72 22.41 13.21
CA LYS A 582 24.15 22.10 13.33
C LYS A 582 24.55 20.94 12.41
N ALA A 583 23.74 19.88 12.37
CA ALA A 583 24.03 18.68 11.59
C ALA A 583 24.03 18.93 10.07
N TRP A 584 23.17 19.83 9.57
CA TRP A 584 23.06 20.12 8.14
C TRP A 584 23.88 21.33 7.66
N GLY A 585 24.67 21.93 8.54
CA GLY A 585 25.74 22.86 8.14
C GLY A 585 25.31 24.33 7.98
N GLY A 586 24.40 24.83 8.81
CA GLY A 586 24.32 26.28 9.02
C GLY A 586 25.46 26.73 9.92
N ALA A 587 26.60 27.13 9.34
CA ALA A 587 27.55 27.93 10.12
C ALA A 587 26.81 29.19 10.58
N ALA A 588 26.61 29.33 11.90
CA ALA A 588 26.29 30.61 12.47
C ALA A 588 27.45 31.55 12.12
N SER A 589 27.22 32.47 11.19
CA SER A 589 28.03 33.67 11.01
C SER A 589 27.25 34.87 11.49
#